data_AF-A0A2R7P7B5-F1
#
_entry.id   AF-A0A2R7P7B5-F1
#
_cell.length_a   1.000
_cell.length_b   1.000
_cell.length_c   1.000
_cell.angle_alpha   90.00
_cell.angle_beta   90.00
_cell.angle_gamma   90.00
#
_symmetry.space_group_name_H-M   'P 1'
#
loop_
_entity.id
_entity.type
_entity.pdbx_description
1 polymer ?
#
loop_
_entity_poly.entity_id
_entity_poly.type
_entity_poly.pdbx_seq_one_letter_code
_entity_poly.pdbx_strand_id
1 'polypeptide(L)'
;GNILERKRPAARSIGIDIDREVIQAWQQLDVDGLELHCGDAVAWLEGHAFTGREFVYVDPPYVMDSRRGGKLYRHEYDDADHVRLLDVLAGLPCAVMVSGYDSPIYDSSPLATWRTIEFNAMTRGGIAIERLWMNYPEPDALHDLRYLGNNFRERERIKRKKARWQAKLAKLDPLERAAIMECLRELEAVE
;
A
#
# COMPACT_ATOMS: atom_id res chain seq x y z
N GLY A 1 -3.51 8.07 -6.75
CA GLY A 1 -4.19 6.80 -6.38
C GLY A 1 -4.75 6.85 -4.96
N ASN A 2 -5.82 6.09 -4.68
CA ASN A 2 -6.52 6.08 -3.39
C ASN A 2 -5.63 5.79 -2.16
N ILE A 3 -4.48 5.13 -2.36
CA ILE A 3 -3.56 4.77 -1.27
C ILE A 3 -2.86 6.00 -0.69
N LEU A 4 -2.46 6.96 -1.53
CA LEU A 4 -1.79 8.18 -1.06
C LEU A 4 -2.70 9.00 -0.12
N GLU A 5 -4.01 8.99 -0.38
CA GLU A 5 -5.01 9.68 0.46
C GLU A 5 -5.25 8.93 1.78
N ARG A 6 -5.27 7.60 1.74
CA ARG A 6 -5.75 6.77 2.86
C ARG A 6 -4.64 6.34 3.82
N LYS A 7 -3.40 6.18 3.36
CA LYS A 7 -2.27 5.83 4.24
C LYS A 7 -1.99 6.95 5.24
N ARG A 8 -1.32 6.65 6.36
CA ARG A 8 -0.75 7.73 7.18
C ARG A 8 0.30 8.49 6.34
N PRO A 9 0.33 9.82 6.42
CA PRO A 9 1.34 10.62 5.73
C PRO A 9 2.75 10.15 6.09
N ALA A 10 3.63 10.14 5.08
CA ALA A 10 5.06 9.94 5.28
C ALA A 10 5.75 11.30 5.18
N ALA A 11 6.93 11.45 5.79
CA ALA A 11 7.71 12.68 5.71
C ALA A 11 8.01 13.11 4.27
N ARG A 12 8.12 12.13 3.36
CA ARG A 12 8.21 12.31 1.92
C ARG A 12 7.39 11.23 1.23
N SER A 13 6.54 11.61 0.28
CA SER A 13 5.80 10.72 -0.60
C SER A 13 6.06 11.11 -2.05
N ILE A 14 6.16 10.13 -2.95
CA ILE A 14 6.35 10.38 -4.38
C ILE A 14 5.20 9.69 -5.10
N GLY A 15 4.46 10.45 -5.91
CA GLY A 15 3.41 9.95 -6.79
C GLY A 15 3.85 10.04 -8.25
N ILE A 16 3.74 8.94 -8.98
CA ILE A 16 4.15 8.86 -10.38
C ILE A 16 2.98 8.30 -11.18
N ASP A 17 2.60 9.00 -12.25
CA ASP A 17 1.55 8.56 -13.16
C ASP A 17 1.85 9.11 -14.55
N ILE A 18 1.56 8.34 -15.59
CA ILE A 18 1.71 8.78 -16.97
C ILE A 18 0.54 9.67 -17.41
N ASP A 19 -0.62 9.52 -16.77
CA ASP A 19 -1.80 10.33 -17.06
C ASP A 19 -1.67 11.73 -16.43
N ARG A 20 -1.49 12.72 -17.29
CA ARG A 20 -1.36 14.12 -16.89
C ARG A 20 -2.57 14.64 -16.12
N GLU A 21 -3.78 14.17 -16.42
CA GLU A 21 -4.98 14.60 -15.72
C GLU A 21 -4.96 14.15 -14.25
N VAL A 22 -4.43 12.94 -13.98
CA VAL A 22 -4.25 12.44 -12.61
C VAL A 22 -3.27 13.32 -11.85
N ILE A 23 -2.12 13.62 -12.45
CA ILE A 23 -1.11 14.48 -11.81
C ILE A 23 -1.66 15.88 -11.51
N GLN A 24 -2.36 16.48 -12.47
CA GLN A 24 -2.97 17.80 -12.28
C GLN A 24 -4.02 17.80 -11.16
N ALA A 25 -4.86 16.76 -11.08
CA ALA A 25 -5.83 16.62 -10.00
C ALA A 25 -5.15 16.52 -8.62
N TRP A 26 -4.05 15.78 -8.51
CA TRP A 26 -3.29 15.66 -7.27
C TRP A 26 -2.53 16.94 -6.89
N GLN A 27 -2.02 17.69 -7.87
CA GLN A 27 -1.38 18.99 -7.63
C GLN A 27 -2.36 19.99 -7.00
N GLN A 28 -3.65 19.93 -7.33
CA GLN A 28 -4.67 20.83 -6.77
C GLN A 28 -5.00 20.53 -5.29
N LEU A 29 -4.69 19.33 -4.79
CA LEU A 29 -4.98 18.95 -3.40
C LEU A 29 -3.93 19.47 -2.41
N ASP A 30 -2.80 19.99 -2.88
CA ASP A 30 -1.72 20.59 -2.07
C ASP A 30 -1.33 19.75 -0.85
N VAL A 31 -1.00 18.47 -1.10
CA VAL A 31 -0.65 17.53 -0.03
C VAL A 31 0.79 17.76 0.42
N ASP A 32 0.97 18.07 1.70
CA ASP A 32 2.30 18.30 2.28
C ASP A 32 3.22 17.08 2.13
N GLY A 33 4.47 17.34 1.76
CA GLY A 33 5.50 16.32 1.52
C GLY A 33 5.27 15.40 0.31
N LEU A 34 4.30 15.71 -0.58
CA LEU A 34 4.05 14.95 -1.81
C LEU A 34 4.77 15.56 -3.02
N GLU A 35 5.68 14.78 -3.60
CA GLU A 35 6.31 15.06 -4.91
C GLU A 35 5.55 14.31 -6.01
N LEU A 36 5.28 14.97 -7.14
CA LEU A 36 4.52 14.39 -8.25
C LEU A 36 5.34 14.40 -9.53
N HIS A 37 5.41 13.25 -10.22
CA HIS A 37 6.05 13.12 -11.52
C HIS A 37 5.05 12.62 -12.57
N CYS A 38 4.92 13.38 -13.65
CA CYS A 38 4.15 12.97 -14.82
C CYS A 38 5.08 12.24 -15.80
N GLY A 39 4.90 10.93 -15.97
CA GLY A 39 5.74 10.13 -16.87
C GLY A 39 5.64 8.63 -16.66
N ASP A 40 6.44 7.89 -17.42
CA ASP A 40 6.55 6.44 -17.28
C ASP A 40 7.13 6.07 -15.91
N ALA A 41 6.37 5.29 -15.13
CA ALA A 41 6.76 4.89 -13.79
C ALA A 41 7.98 3.97 -13.81
N VAL A 42 8.09 3.08 -14.81
CA VAL A 42 9.23 2.14 -14.91
C VAL A 42 10.53 2.90 -15.16
N ALA A 43 10.53 3.83 -16.10
CA ALA A 43 11.69 4.69 -16.36
C ALA A 43 12.10 5.53 -15.14
N TRP A 44 11.13 6.02 -14.36
CA TRP A 44 11.43 6.75 -13.13
C TRP A 44 12.08 5.82 -12.09
N LEU A 45 11.55 4.61 -11.90
CA LEU A 45 12.10 3.62 -10.96
C LEU A 45 13.54 3.24 -11.34
N GLU A 46 13.83 3.02 -12.62
CA GLU A 46 15.19 2.72 -13.12
C GLU A 46 16.19 3.84 -12.84
N GLY A 47 15.73 5.10 -12.88
CA GLY A 47 16.58 6.27 -12.65
C GLY A 47 16.70 6.71 -11.19
N HIS A 48 15.90 6.14 -10.28
CA HIS A 48 15.88 6.56 -8.89
C HIS A 48 16.93 5.83 -8.05
N ALA A 49 17.71 6.59 -7.28
CA ALA A 49 18.68 6.03 -6.36
C ALA A 49 18.01 5.65 -5.02
N PHE A 50 17.70 4.37 -4.85
CA PHE A 50 17.13 3.82 -3.62
C PHE A 50 18.17 3.65 -2.52
N THR A 51 17.77 3.91 -1.27
CA THR A 51 18.61 3.75 -0.08
C THR A 51 18.26 2.52 0.76
N GLY A 52 17.15 1.84 0.40
CA GLY A 52 16.62 0.67 1.10
C GLY A 52 15.66 1.00 2.23
N ARG A 53 15.43 2.28 2.51
CA ARG A 53 14.45 2.75 3.52
C ARG A 53 13.10 3.12 2.91
N GLU A 54 13.02 3.10 1.59
CA GLU A 54 11.82 3.38 0.84
C GLU A 54 10.84 2.20 0.89
N PHE A 55 9.56 2.50 0.66
CA PHE A 55 8.54 1.52 0.40
C PHE A 55 7.89 1.86 -0.94
N VAL A 56 7.89 0.91 -1.87
CA VAL A 56 7.35 1.06 -3.21
C VAL A 56 6.06 0.28 -3.33
N TYR A 57 4.97 0.99 -3.63
CA TYR A 57 3.69 0.38 -3.98
C TYR A 57 3.41 0.62 -5.46
N VAL A 58 3.04 -0.44 -6.17
CA VAL A 58 2.78 -0.40 -7.62
C VAL A 58 1.41 -0.97 -7.91
N ASP A 59 0.62 -0.20 -8.66
CA ASP A 59 -0.71 -0.58 -9.14
C ASP A 59 -0.76 -0.36 -10.65
N PRO A 60 -0.10 -1.25 -11.44
CA PRO A 60 0.00 -1.07 -12.87
C PRO A 60 -1.35 -1.32 -13.54
N PRO A 61 -1.55 -0.88 -14.79
CA PRO A 61 -2.61 -1.45 -15.62
C PRO A 61 -2.49 -2.98 -15.58
N TYR A 62 -3.49 -3.72 -15.10
CA TYR A 62 -3.38 -5.19 -14.93
C TYR A 62 -3.13 -5.94 -16.25
N VAL A 63 -2.62 -7.17 -16.25
CA VAL A 63 -2.39 -7.88 -17.54
C VAL A 63 -3.69 -7.98 -18.35
N MET A 64 -3.67 -7.70 -19.66
CA MET A 64 -4.89 -7.60 -20.47
C MET A 64 -5.72 -8.89 -20.43
N ASP A 65 -5.04 -10.04 -20.54
CA ASP A 65 -5.65 -11.37 -20.53
C ASP A 65 -6.22 -11.78 -19.16
N SER A 66 -5.82 -11.11 -18.08
CA SER A 66 -6.35 -11.39 -16.74
C SER A 66 -7.63 -10.60 -16.41
N ARG A 67 -8.12 -9.75 -17.33
CA ARG A 67 -9.28 -8.88 -17.13
C ARG A 67 -10.49 -9.31 -17.95
N ARG A 68 -11.69 -9.04 -17.43
CA ARG A 68 -12.95 -9.16 -18.19
C ARG A 68 -13.24 -7.82 -18.90
N GLY A 69 -13.09 -7.75 -20.22
CA GLY A 69 -13.60 -6.61 -21.02
C GLY A 69 -12.60 -5.80 -21.85
N GLY A 70 -11.36 -6.26 -22.03
CA GLY A 70 -10.38 -5.60 -22.91
C GLY A 70 -9.82 -4.29 -22.32
N LYS A 71 -9.59 -3.28 -23.17
CA LYS A 71 -8.95 -2.00 -22.78
C LYS A 71 -9.79 -1.26 -21.75
N LEU A 72 -9.17 -0.94 -20.61
CA LEU A 72 -9.78 -0.31 -19.43
C LEU A 72 -9.07 0.99 -19.05
N TYR A 73 -7.76 1.06 -19.26
CA TYR A 73 -6.92 2.20 -18.86
C TYR A 73 -6.64 3.11 -20.06
N ARG A 74 -6.44 4.41 -19.80
CA ARG A 74 -6.08 5.38 -20.85
C ARG A 74 -4.71 5.06 -21.46
N HIS A 75 -3.80 4.61 -20.62
CA HIS A 75 -2.47 4.13 -20.97
C HIS A 75 -2.39 2.66 -20.54
N GLU A 76 -2.21 1.76 -21.50
CA GLU A 76 -2.16 0.31 -21.27
C GLU A 76 -0.72 -0.16 -21.37
N TYR A 77 -0.42 -1.23 -20.63
CA TYR A 77 0.81 -2.00 -20.79
C TYR A 77 0.59 -3.12 -21.82
N ASP A 78 1.62 -3.40 -22.58
CA ASP A 78 1.75 -4.70 -23.23
C ASP A 78 2.51 -5.70 -22.34
N ASP A 79 2.62 -6.95 -22.79
CA ASP A 79 3.30 -8.00 -22.04
C ASP A 79 4.79 -7.68 -21.80
N ALA A 80 5.44 -6.95 -22.72
CA ALA A 80 6.84 -6.57 -22.57
C ALA A 80 7.03 -5.47 -21.53
N ASP A 81 6.10 -4.51 -21.47
CA ASP A 81 6.05 -3.50 -20.41
C ASP A 81 5.87 -4.16 -19.03
N HIS A 82 5.02 -5.20 -18.94
CA HIS A 82 4.86 -5.99 -17.73
C HIS A 82 6.15 -6.70 -17.33
N VAL A 83 6.81 -7.40 -18.25
CA VAL A 83 8.09 -8.08 -17.96
C VAL A 83 9.14 -7.06 -17.48
N ARG A 84 9.28 -5.92 -18.18
CA ARG A 84 10.21 -4.86 -17.78
C ARG A 84 9.90 -4.33 -16.38
N LEU A 85 8.63 -4.08 -16.06
CA LEU A 85 8.22 -3.66 -14.71
C LEU A 85 8.66 -4.70 -13.68
N LEU A 86 8.33 -5.98 -13.88
CA LEU A 86 8.62 -7.03 -12.92
C LEU A 86 10.12 -7.21 -12.68
N ASP A 87 10.94 -7.12 -13.72
CA ASP A 87 12.40 -7.16 -13.61
C ASP A 87 12.95 -5.98 -12.79
N VAL A 88 12.47 -4.76 -13.04
CA VAL A 88 12.86 -3.58 -12.28
C VAL A 88 12.49 -3.74 -10.81
N LEU A 89 11.26 -4.16 -10.52
CA LEU A 89 10.78 -4.33 -9.14
C LEU A 89 11.54 -5.42 -8.38
N ALA A 90 11.92 -6.50 -9.05
CA ALA A 90 12.75 -7.55 -8.46
C ALA A 90 14.16 -7.07 -8.08
N GLY A 91 14.68 -6.08 -8.80
CA GLY A 91 16.00 -5.49 -8.55
C GLY A 91 16.04 -4.38 -7.49
N LEU A 92 14.89 -3.89 -7.02
CA LEU A 92 14.88 -2.77 -6.07
C LEU A 92 15.41 -3.19 -4.69
N PRO A 93 16.32 -2.42 -4.07
CA PRO A 93 16.93 -2.77 -2.79
C PRO A 93 16.05 -2.39 -1.58
N CYS A 94 14.72 -2.37 -1.75
CA CYS A 94 13.78 -1.86 -0.76
C CYS A 94 12.49 -2.71 -0.70
N ALA A 95 11.59 -2.39 0.23
CA ALA A 95 10.32 -3.10 0.34
C ALA A 95 9.38 -2.72 -0.80
N VAL A 96 8.85 -3.73 -1.50
CA VAL A 96 7.98 -3.57 -2.67
C VAL A 96 6.68 -4.34 -2.46
N MET A 97 5.56 -3.71 -2.82
CA MET A 97 4.24 -4.31 -2.94
C MET A 97 3.66 -4.03 -4.33
N VAL A 98 3.11 -5.05 -4.98
CA VAL A 98 2.45 -4.94 -6.29
C VAL A 98 1.05 -5.49 -6.20
N SER A 99 0.05 -4.78 -6.74
CA SER A 99 -1.32 -5.26 -6.93
C SER A 99 -1.56 -5.76 -8.35
N GLY A 100 -2.46 -6.73 -8.49
CA GLY A 100 -2.84 -7.28 -9.78
C GLY A 100 -3.76 -8.48 -9.69
N TYR A 101 -4.06 -9.04 -10.85
CA TYR A 101 -4.71 -10.35 -10.97
C TYR A 101 -3.69 -11.43 -11.24
N ASP A 102 -4.07 -12.66 -10.92
CA ASP A 102 -3.26 -13.82 -11.26
C ASP A 102 -3.04 -13.91 -12.78
N SER A 103 -1.80 -14.16 -13.20
CA SER A 103 -1.46 -14.23 -14.61
C SER A 103 -0.17 -15.03 -14.85
N PRO A 104 -0.04 -15.71 -16.02
CA PRO A 104 1.17 -16.45 -16.35
C PRO A 104 2.44 -15.59 -16.33
N ILE A 105 2.34 -14.31 -16.68
CA ILE A 105 3.49 -13.38 -16.67
C ILE A 105 4.02 -13.20 -15.23
N TYR A 106 3.12 -13.04 -14.26
CA TYR A 106 3.51 -12.86 -12.86
C TYR A 106 4.02 -14.17 -12.25
N ASP A 107 3.36 -15.30 -12.56
CA ASP A 107 3.75 -16.63 -12.07
C ASP A 107 5.10 -17.12 -12.62
N SER A 108 5.51 -16.64 -13.79
CA SER A 108 6.80 -16.95 -14.41
C SER A 108 7.90 -15.92 -14.10
N SER A 109 7.60 -14.92 -13.27
CA SER A 109 8.53 -13.85 -12.89
C SER A 109 9.21 -14.11 -11.54
N PRO A 110 10.20 -13.30 -11.14
CA PRO A 110 10.79 -13.37 -9.80
C PRO A 110 9.76 -13.20 -8.66
N LEU A 111 8.63 -12.55 -8.92
CA LEU A 111 7.56 -12.35 -7.94
C LEU A 111 6.88 -13.67 -7.53
N ALA A 112 7.04 -14.76 -8.27
CA ALA A 112 6.52 -16.08 -7.88
C ALA A 112 7.05 -16.55 -6.51
N THR A 113 8.22 -16.04 -6.10
CA THR A 113 8.83 -16.33 -4.79
C THR A 113 8.39 -15.38 -3.68
N TRP A 114 7.68 -14.31 -4.02
CA TRP A 114 7.26 -13.29 -3.06
C TRP A 114 6.08 -13.77 -2.23
N ARG A 115 5.94 -13.19 -1.04
CA ARG A 115 4.78 -13.45 -0.19
C ARG A 115 3.53 -12.89 -0.87
N THR A 116 2.43 -13.63 -0.84
CA THR A 116 1.17 -13.20 -1.44
C THR A 116 0.02 -13.12 -0.45
N ILE A 117 -0.91 -12.20 -0.71
CA ILE A 117 -2.22 -12.11 -0.05
C ILE A 117 -3.29 -11.96 -1.12
N GLU A 118 -4.41 -12.65 -0.97
CA GLU A 118 -5.56 -12.55 -1.86
C GLU A 118 -6.74 -11.88 -1.18
N PHE A 119 -7.52 -11.12 -1.95
CA PHE A 119 -8.79 -10.60 -1.49
C PHE A 119 -9.83 -10.52 -2.61
N ASN A 120 -11.09 -10.65 -2.21
CA ASN A 120 -12.22 -10.54 -3.12
C ASN A 120 -12.50 -9.06 -3.43
N ALA A 121 -12.35 -8.68 -4.69
CA ALA A 121 -12.71 -7.38 -5.22
C ALA A 121 -14.03 -7.48 -5.99
N MET A 122 -15.01 -6.62 -5.66
CA MET A 122 -16.25 -6.52 -6.43
C MET A 122 -15.99 -5.66 -7.67
N THR A 123 -16.08 -6.25 -8.86
CA THR A 123 -15.94 -5.54 -10.14
C THR A 123 -17.29 -5.40 -10.83
N ARG A 124 -17.35 -4.60 -11.91
CA ARG A 124 -18.55 -4.50 -12.77
C ARG A 124 -18.97 -5.85 -13.37
N GLY A 125 -18.04 -6.80 -13.51
CA GLY A 125 -18.25 -8.14 -14.06
C GLY A 125 -18.41 -9.25 -13.02
N GLY A 126 -18.58 -8.91 -11.73
CA GLY A 126 -18.69 -9.85 -10.62
C GLY A 126 -17.49 -9.83 -9.68
N ILE A 127 -17.42 -10.81 -8.78
CA ILE A 127 -16.28 -10.96 -7.85
C ILE A 127 -15.05 -11.38 -8.65
N ALA A 128 -13.97 -10.61 -8.52
CA ALA A 128 -12.63 -10.96 -8.98
C ALA A 128 -11.72 -11.18 -7.75
N ILE A 129 -10.76 -12.09 -7.86
CA ILE A 129 -9.76 -12.31 -6.82
C ILE A 129 -8.54 -11.48 -7.20
N GLU A 130 -8.29 -10.43 -6.44
CA GLU A 130 -7.08 -9.62 -6.57
C GLU A 130 -6.01 -10.17 -5.63
N ARG A 131 -4.75 -10.11 -6.07
CA ARG A 131 -3.59 -10.59 -5.32
C ARG A 131 -2.60 -9.46 -5.13
N LEU A 132 -1.95 -9.44 -3.97
CA LEU A 132 -0.79 -8.62 -3.67
C LEU A 132 0.45 -9.51 -3.61
N TRP A 133 1.54 -9.07 -4.21
CA TRP A 133 2.87 -9.67 -4.08
C TRP A 133 3.77 -8.74 -3.28
N MET A 134 4.51 -9.27 -2.31
CA MET A 134 5.36 -8.51 -1.39
C MET A 134 6.70 -9.20 -1.16
N ASN A 135 7.80 -8.45 -1.31
CA ASN A 135 9.17 -8.96 -1.13
C ASN A 135 9.69 -8.89 0.32
N TYR A 136 8.80 -8.63 1.28
CA TYR A 136 9.12 -8.45 2.68
C TYR A 136 8.25 -9.36 3.56
N PRO A 137 8.74 -9.75 4.75
CA PRO A 137 7.98 -10.62 5.65
C PRO A 137 6.70 -9.94 6.15
N GLU A 138 5.81 -10.73 6.73
CA GLU A 138 4.67 -10.14 7.44
C GLU A 138 5.18 -9.24 8.57
N PRO A 139 4.75 -7.96 8.62
CA PRO A 139 5.35 -7.00 9.55
C PRO A 139 4.81 -7.20 10.97
N ASP A 140 5.70 -7.20 11.96
CA ASP A 140 5.33 -7.23 13.38
C ASP A 140 4.63 -5.94 13.82
N ALA A 141 4.98 -4.82 13.19
CA ALA A 141 4.40 -3.49 13.45
C ALA A 141 3.63 -2.98 12.22
N LEU A 142 2.34 -2.72 12.41
CA LEU A 142 1.51 -2.14 11.36
C LEU A 142 1.75 -0.63 11.23
N HIS A 143 1.92 -0.17 9.98
CA HIS A 143 1.96 1.26 9.63
C HIS A 143 0.73 2.02 10.15
N ASP A 144 -0.45 1.37 10.09
CA ASP A 144 -1.69 2.01 10.46
C ASP A 144 -2.72 1.11 11.17
N LEU A 145 -2.77 1.27 12.49
CA LEU A 145 -3.75 0.59 13.35
C LEU A 145 -5.21 0.99 13.11
N ARG A 146 -5.52 2.00 12.27
CA ARG A 146 -6.91 2.34 11.90
C ARG A 146 -7.63 1.16 11.24
N TYR A 147 -6.88 0.30 10.56
CA TYR A 147 -7.40 -0.85 9.83
C TYR A 147 -7.21 -2.18 10.55
N LEU A 148 -6.74 -2.19 11.80
CA LEU A 148 -6.52 -3.41 12.58
C LEU A 148 -7.83 -4.22 12.74
N GLY A 149 -7.81 -5.46 12.26
CA GLY A 149 -8.92 -6.42 12.32
C GLY A 149 -9.25 -7.04 10.96
N ASN A 150 -9.50 -8.35 10.96
CA ASN A 150 -9.67 -9.17 9.75
C ASN A 150 -10.97 -8.88 9.00
N ASN A 151 -11.98 -8.30 9.67
CA ASN A 151 -13.26 -7.97 9.06
C ASN A 151 -13.86 -6.69 9.67
N PHE A 152 -14.96 -6.22 9.07
CA PHE A 152 -15.65 -5.01 9.51
C PHE A 152 -16.04 -5.05 10.99
N ARG A 153 -16.59 -6.18 11.47
CA ARG A 153 -17.04 -6.33 12.87
C ARG A 153 -15.87 -6.25 13.84
N GLU A 154 -14.76 -6.89 13.49
CA GLU A 154 -13.56 -6.84 14.31
C GLU A 154 -12.93 -5.44 14.34
N ARG A 155 -12.80 -4.78 13.19
CA ARG A 155 -12.35 -3.38 13.10
C ARG A 155 -13.24 -2.47 13.92
N GLU A 156 -14.56 -2.64 13.84
CA GLU A 156 -15.52 -1.87 14.64
C GLU A 156 -15.37 -2.14 16.14
N ARG A 157 -15.22 -3.41 16.55
CA ARG A 157 -14.99 -3.80 17.95
C ARG A 157 -13.73 -3.14 18.51
N ILE A 158 -12.62 -3.18 17.76
CA ILE A 158 -11.34 -2.60 18.14
C ILE A 158 -11.44 -1.07 18.22
N LYS A 159 -12.05 -0.43 17.20
CA LYS A 159 -12.33 1.01 17.19
C LYS A 159 -13.12 1.45 18.43
N ARG A 160 -14.19 0.72 18.77
CA ARG A 160 -15.01 1.01 19.97
C ARG A 160 -14.22 0.77 21.26
N LYS A 161 -13.37 -0.27 21.33
CA LYS A 161 -12.49 -0.51 22.47
C LYS A 161 -11.52 0.66 22.68
N LYS A 162 -10.86 1.12 21.63
CA LYS A 162 -9.97 2.29 21.67
C LYS A 162 -10.70 3.54 22.18
N ALA A 163 -11.88 3.85 21.63
CA ALA A 163 -12.66 5.02 22.02
C ALA A 163 -13.07 4.98 23.51
N ARG A 164 -13.49 3.82 24.03
CA ARG A 164 -13.83 3.66 25.45
C ARG A 164 -12.62 3.89 26.36
N TRP A 165 -11.47 3.30 26.03
CA TRP A 165 -10.24 3.49 26.79
C TRP A 165 -9.77 4.94 26.76
N GLN A 166 -9.81 5.59 25.60
CA GLN A 166 -9.49 7.01 25.49
C GLN A 166 -10.39 7.87 26.38
N ALA A 167 -11.71 7.65 26.35
CA ALA A 167 -12.65 8.39 27.20
C ALA A 167 -12.44 8.12 28.70
N LYS A 168 -12.01 6.91 29.09
CA LYS A 168 -11.68 6.58 30.48
C LYS A 168 -10.39 7.28 30.92
N LEU A 169 -9.32 7.17 30.13
CA LEU A 169 -8.01 7.77 30.42
C LEU A 169 -8.05 9.30 30.41
N ALA A 170 -8.92 9.91 29.59
CA ALA A 170 -9.08 11.36 29.55
C ALA A 170 -9.71 11.96 30.83
N LYS A 171 -10.37 11.14 31.65
CA LYS A 171 -11.00 11.58 32.91
C LYS A 171 -10.11 11.42 34.15
N LEU A 172 -8.96 10.75 34.01
CA LEU A 172 -8.04 10.52 35.12
C LEU A 172 -7.23 11.77 35.44
N ASP A 173 -6.72 11.84 36.67
CA ASP A 173 -5.73 12.83 37.05
C ASP A 173 -4.46 12.67 36.17
N PRO A 174 -3.76 13.77 35.79
CA PRO A 174 -2.56 13.68 34.97
C PRO A 174 -1.47 12.73 35.50
N LEU A 175 -1.29 12.62 36.82
CA LEU A 175 -0.30 11.73 37.42
C LEU A 175 -0.72 10.26 37.33
N GLU A 176 -2.00 9.95 37.55
CA GLU A 176 -2.53 8.60 37.35
C GLU A 176 -2.42 8.17 35.88
N ARG A 177 -2.72 9.09 34.95
CA ARG A 177 -2.53 8.83 33.52
C ARG A 177 -1.06 8.58 33.17
N ALA A 178 -0.13 9.31 33.78
CA ALA A 178 1.30 9.10 33.58
C ALA A 178 1.76 7.72 34.07
N ALA A 179 1.30 7.29 35.26
CA ALA A 179 1.61 5.96 35.80
C ALA A 179 1.08 4.82 34.90
N ILE A 180 -0.11 4.97 34.31
CA ILE A 180 -0.62 3.99 33.34
C ILE A 180 0.23 3.97 32.07
N MET A 181 0.69 5.14 31.58
CA MET A 181 1.57 5.20 30.41
C MET A 181 2.93 4.55 30.67
N GLU A 182 3.46 4.62 31.90
CA GLU A 182 4.67 3.91 32.31
C GLU A 182 4.46 2.40 32.28
N CYS A 183 3.38 1.90 32.90
CA CYS A 183 3.00 0.49 32.85
C CYS A 183 2.86 -0.05 31.41
N LEU A 184 2.26 0.72 30.49
CA LEU A 184 2.16 0.32 29.08
C LEU A 184 3.53 0.21 28.39
N ARG A 185 4.47 1.12 28.69
CA ARG A 185 5.84 1.07 28.15
C ARG A 185 6.63 -0.12 28.71
N GLU A 186 6.42 -0.47 29.97
CA GLU A 186 7.04 -1.65 30.57
C GLU A 186 6.56 -2.94 29.89
N LEU A 187 5.26 -3.02 29.55
CA LEU A 187 4.74 -4.16 28.79
C LEU A 187 5.36 -4.25 27.40
N GLU A 188 5.52 -3.12 26.70
CA GLU A 188 6.21 -3.07 25.39
C GLU A 188 7.69 -3.49 25.47
N ALA A 189 8.35 -3.33 26.63
CA ALA A 189 9.76 -3.69 26.80
C ALA A 189 10.01 -5.17 27.11
N VAL A 190 8.95 -5.94 27.41
CA VAL A 190 9.03 -7.36 27.77
C VAL A 190 8.68 -8.28 26.58
N GLU A 191 8.02 -7.75 25.56
CA GLU A 191 7.73 -8.43 24.28
C GLU A 191 8.90 -8.33 23.29
#